data_AF-A0A935BDF0-F1
#
_entry.id   AF-A0A935BDF0-F1
#
_cell.length_a   1.000
_cell.length_b   1.000
_cell.length_c   1.000
_cell.angle_alpha   90.00
_cell.angle_beta   90.00
_cell.angle_gamma   90.00
#
_symmetry.space_group_name_H-M   'P 1'
#
loop_
_entity.id
_entity.type
_entity.pdbx_description
1 polymer ?
#
loop_
_entity_poly.entity_id
_entity_poly.type
_entity_poly.pdbx_seq_one_letter_code
_entity_poly.pdbx_strand_id
1 'polypeptide(L)'
;MTTHPSEKKSRFDPEPMPRRDFLGLAALGSMAAAFALSIFGMLKLPKAAVSASPAKKFNVALPDTHPEGEAFVPPGRNVAVFRDADGVFAISTVCTHLGCIVKTSSAGFDCPCHGSGFQKDGTVRKGPAPTPLPWLKVSKTELFLRSTRKQL
;
A
#
# COMPACT_ATOMS: atom_id res chain seq x y z
N MET A 1 75.27 23.91 13.86
CA MET A 1 74.13 24.78 14.19
C MET A 1 73.50 25.24 12.90
N THR A 2 72.42 24.60 12.45
CA THR A 2 71.66 25.05 11.27
C THR A 2 70.52 25.93 11.76
N THR A 3 70.67 27.24 11.61
CA THR A 3 69.61 28.21 11.89
C THR A 3 68.67 28.26 10.68
N HIS A 4 67.43 27.79 10.83
CA HIS A 4 66.40 28.01 9.82
C HIS A 4 65.93 29.47 9.88
N PRO A 5 65.78 30.17 8.74
CA PRO A 5 65.27 31.54 8.71
C PRO A 5 63.82 31.58 9.20
N SER A 6 63.50 32.52 10.09
CA SER A 6 62.13 32.75 10.56
C SER A 6 61.34 33.49 9.49
N GLU A 7 60.50 32.77 8.77
CA GLU A 7 59.59 33.30 7.76
C GLU A 7 58.47 34.11 8.44
N LYS A 8 58.27 35.37 8.02
CA LYS A 8 57.24 36.26 8.58
C LYS A 8 55.86 35.84 8.08
N LYS A 9 55.05 35.26 8.96
CA LYS A 9 53.66 34.86 8.69
C LYS A 9 52.77 36.09 8.43
N SER A 10 51.94 36.06 7.39
CA SER A 10 50.99 37.13 7.08
C SER A 10 49.81 37.12 8.06
N ARG A 11 49.23 38.28 8.37
CA ARG A 11 48.05 38.39 9.24
C ARG A 11 46.81 37.69 8.66
N PHE A 12 46.82 37.42 7.36
CA PHE A 12 45.74 36.74 6.65
C PHE A 12 45.97 35.23 6.54
N ASP A 13 47.12 34.73 7.03
CA ASP A 13 47.38 33.30 7.02
C ASP A 13 46.52 32.67 8.12
N PRO A 14 45.58 31.78 7.77
CA PRO A 14 44.76 31.12 8.78
C PRO A 14 45.68 30.36 9.75
N GLU A 15 45.31 30.40 11.03
CA GLU A 15 46.05 29.65 12.02
C GLU A 15 45.99 28.16 11.66
N PRO A 16 47.14 27.46 11.61
CA PRO A 16 47.17 26.06 11.18
C PRO A 16 46.37 25.24 12.17
N MET A 17 45.26 24.65 11.68
CA MET A 17 44.37 23.88 12.55
C MET A 17 45.13 22.69 13.15
N PRO A 18 45.11 22.52 14.48
CA PRO A 18 45.74 21.37 15.11
C PRO A 18 45.00 20.10 14.67
N ARG A 19 45.75 19.01 14.50
CA ARG A 19 45.22 17.73 14.01
C ARG A 19 44.02 17.22 14.82
N ARG A 20 43.99 17.50 16.12
CA ARG A 20 42.90 17.12 17.02
C ARG A 20 41.57 17.78 16.61
N ASP A 21 41.61 19.07 16.26
CA ASP A 21 40.42 19.86 15.96
C ASP A 21 39.92 19.52 14.56
N PHE A 22 40.85 19.27 13.62
CA PHE A 22 40.52 18.75 12.31
C PHE A 22 39.81 17.40 12.39
N LEU A 23 40.36 16.44 13.16
CA LEU A 23 39.74 15.13 13.34
C LEU A 23 38.40 15.22 14.08
N GLY A 24 38.28 16.11 15.08
CA GLY A 24 37.03 16.36 15.78
C GLY A 24 35.94 16.93 14.87
N LEU A 25 36.28 17.92 14.05
CA LEU A 25 35.34 18.54 13.10
C LEU A 25 34.93 17.55 12.00
N ALA A 26 35.88 16.76 11.50
CA ALA A 26 35.60 15.71 10.53
C ALA A 26 34.67 14.61 11.10
N ALA A 27 34.87 14.20 12.35
CA ALA A 27 34.02 13.22 13.03
C ALA A 27 32.60 13.75 13.28
N LEU A 28 32.47 15.02 13.71
CA LEU A 28 31.16 15.64 13.88
C LEU A 28 30.43 15.80 12.54
N GLY A 29 31.15 16.20 11.49
CA GLY A 29 30.61 16.34 10.15
C GLY A 29 30.13 15.01 9.55
N SER A 30 30.90 13.93 9.73
CA SER A 30 30.50 12.60 9.26
C SER A 30 29.28 12.06 10.01
N MET A 31 29.20 12.29 11.32
CA MET A 31 28.02 11.94 12.11
C MET A 31 26.78 12.70 11.64
N ALA A 32 26.87 14.03 11.50
CA ALA A 32 25.76 14.85 11.03
C ALA A 32 25.27 14.43 9.63
N ALA A 33 26.20 14.13 8.71
CA ALA A 33 25.87 13.63 7.38
C ALA A 33 25.15 12.28 7.42
N ALA A 34 25.59 11.34 8.26
CA ALA A 34 24.95 10.03 8.41
C ALA A 34 23.50 10.16 8.94
N PHE A 35 23.28 11.01 9.94
CA PHE A 35 21.94 11.29 10.46
C PHE A 35 21.03 11.94 9.41
N ALA A 36 21.53 12.93 8.67
CA ALA A 36 20.76 13.59 7.62
C ALA A 36 20.33 12.61 6.53
N LEU A 37 21.25 11.73 6.07
CA LEU A 37 20.94 10.69 5.08
C LEU A 37 19.93 9.66 5.61
N SER A 38 20.05 9.25 6.88
CA SER A 38 19.12 8.30 7.51
C SER A 38 17.71 8.88 7.62
N ILE A 39 17.57 10.13 8.10
CA ILE A 39 16.28 10.82 8.20
C ILE A 39 15.67 11.00 6.81
N PHE A 40 16.46 11.42 5.82
CA PHE A 40 15.98 11.57 4.45
C PHE A 40 15.53 10.23 3.86
N GLY A 41 16.27 9.15 4.11
CA GLY A 41 15.90 7.79 3.74
C GLY A 41 14.56 7.37 4.35
N MET A 42 14.37 7.64 5.65
CA MET A 42 13.12 7.34 6.36
C MET A 42 11.92 8.12 5.81
N LEU A 43 12.11 9.41 5.47
CA LEU A 43 11.09 10.25 4.82
C LEU A 43 10.78 9.80 3.39
N LYS A 44 11.73 9.13 2.73
CA LYS A 44 11.61 8.59 1.36
C LYS A 44 11.12 7.14 1.32
N LEU A 45 10.93 6.47 2.45
CA LEU A 45 10.33 5.13 2.44
C LEU A 45 8.91 5.25 1.88
N PRO A 46 8.62 4.62 0.72
CA PRO A 46 7.30 4.71 0.12
C PRO A 46 6.30 4.12 1.10
N LYS A 47 5.21 4.88 1.36
CA LYS A 47 3.99 4.35 1.99
C LYS A 47 3.74 3.00 1.34
N ALA A 48 3.61 1.92 2.11
CA ALA A 48 3.42 0.57 1.59
C ALA A 48 2.21 0.57 0.64
N ALA A 49 2.50 0.76 -0.64
CA ALA A 49 1.51 0.86 -1.68
C ALA A 49 1.18 -0.57 -2.01
N VAL A 50 0.23 -1.14 -1.27
CA VAL A 50 -0.45 -2.35 -1.68
C VAL A 50 -0.99 -2.05 -3.08
N SER A 51 -0.31 -2.64 -4.05
CA SER A 51 -0.40 -2.27 -5.45
C SER A 51 -1.84 -2.47 -5.91
N ALA A 52 -2.50 -1.37 -6.25
CA ALA A 52 -3.70 -1.42 -7.07
C ALA A 52 -3.27 -1.93 -8.44
N SER A 53 -3.22 -3.26 -8.59
CA SER A 53 -3.06 -3.89 -9.89
C SER A 53 -4.11 -3.31 -10.83
N PRO A 54 -3.76 -2.96 -12.09
CA PRO A 54 -4.68 -2.31 -13.01
C PRO A 54 -6.01 -3.05 -13.03
N ALA A 55 -7.10 -2.34 -12.71
CA ALA A 55 -8.42 -2.93 -12.57
C ALA A 55 -8.80 -3.65 -13.87
N LYS A 56 -8.64 -4.98 -13.89
CA LYS A 56 -9.06 -5.81 -15.01
C LYS A 56 -10.58 -5.69 -15.06
N LYS A 57 -11.12 -5.18 -16.17
CA LYS A 57 -12.58 -5.17 -16.38
C LYS A 57 -13.02 -6.61 -16.61
N PHE A 58 -14.06 -7.06 -15.91
CA PHE A 58 -14.63 -8.37 -16.10
C PHE A 58 -16.15 -8.30 -15.94
N ASN A 59 -16.85 -9.19 -16.65
CA ASN A 59 -18.29 -9.33 -16.54
C ASN A 59 -18.63 -10.38 -15.48
N VAL A 60 -19.63 -10.09 -14.66
CA VAL A 60 -20.20 -11.03 -13.68
C VAL A 60 -21.68 -11.16 -13.99
N ALA A 61 -22.15 -12.40 -14.13
CA ALA A 61 -23.58 -12.68 -14.14
C ALA A 61 -24.03 -12.87 -12.69
N LEU A 62 -24.97 -12.03 -12.23
CA LEU A 62 -25.64 -12.23 -10.97
C LEU A 62 -26.89 -13.08 -11.22
N PRO A 63 -27.06 -14.24 -10.57
CA PRO A 63 -28.31 -14.99 -10.62
C PRO A 63 -29.44 -14.14 -10.03
N ASP A 64 -30.61 -14.14 -10.66
CA ASP A 64 -31.78 -13.42 -10.15
C ASP A 64 -32.34 -14.03 -8.85
N THR A 65 -31.88 -15.23 -8.50
CA THR A 65 -32.23 -15.97 -7.28
C THR A 65 -31.42 -15.54 -6.05
N HIS A 66 -30.52 -14.56 -6.16
CA HIS A 66 -29.69 -14.12 -5.04
C HIS A 66 -30.44 -13.13 -4.13
N PRO A 67 -30.55 -13.39 -2.81
CA PRO A 67 -31.26 -12.51 -1.89
C PRO A 67 -30.56 -11.16 -1.72
N GLU A 68 -31.34 -10.13 -1.44
CA GLU A 68 -30.85 -8.78 -1.15
C GLU A 68 -29.97 -8.79 0.10
N GLY A 69 -28.83 -8.10 0.04
CA GLY A 69 -27.90 -7.95 1.18
C GLY A 69 -26.94 -9.12 1.46
N GLU A 70 -27.01 -10.24 0.73
CA GLU A 70 -26.03 -11.33 0.86
C GLU A 70 -24.82 -11.12 -0.08
N ALA A 71 -23.63 -11.52 0.36
CA ALA A 71 -22.41 -11.42 -0.43
C ALA A 71 -22.31 -12.58 -1.43
N PHE A 72 -22.47 -12.31 -2.72
CA PHE A 72 -22.19 -13.28 -3.78
C PHE A 72 -20.72 -13.21 -4.21
N VAL A 73 -19.98 -14.31 -4.09
CA VAL A 73 -18.58 -14.39 -4.53
C VAL A 73 -18.51 -15.30 -5.78
N PRO A 74 -18.30 -14.75 -6.98
CA PRO A 74 -18.21 -15.57 -8.19
C PRO A 74 -16.98 -16.48 -8.15
N PRO A 75 -17.08 -17.73 -8.62
CA PRO A 75 -15.95 -18.65 -8.65
C PRO A 75 -14.81 -18.10 -9.51
N GLY A 76 -13.58 -18.18 -9.01
CA GLY A 76 -12.38 -17.70 -9.71
C GLY A 76 -12.25 -16.17 -9.79
N ARG A 77 -13.02 -15.41 -8.99
CA ARG A 77 -12.93 -13.96 -8.89
C ARG A 77 -12.76 -13.52 -7.43
N ASN A 78 -11.92 -12.52 -7.23
CA ASN A 78 -11.62 -11.98 -5.90
C ASN A 78 -12.51 -10.77 -5.58
N VAL A 79 -13.82 -10.94 -5.76
CA VAL A 79 -14.81 -9.88 -5.60
C VAL A 79 -16.07 -10.44 -4.96
N ALA A 80 -16.60 -9.71 -3.99
CA ALA A 80 -17.91 -9.93 -3.40
C ALA A 80 -18.87 -8.91 -4.00
N VAL A 81 -19.98 -9.39 -4.54
CA VAL A 81 -21.03 -8.57 -5.16
C VAL A 81 -22.27 -8.62 -4.29
N PHE A 82 -22.86 -7.45 -4.09
CA PHE A 82 -24.06 -7.25 -3.30
C PHE A 82 -25.14 -6.63 -4.17
N ARG A 83 -26.39 -6.93 -3.86
CA ARG A 83 -27.58 -6.29 -4.44
C ARG A 83 -28.40 -5.69 -3.30
N ASP A 84 -28.82 -4.46 -3.49
CA ASP A 84 -29.75 -3.73 -2.62
C ASP A 84 -30.79 -3.00 -3.49
N ALA A 85 -31.80 -2.39 -2.86
CA ALA A 85 -32.85 -1.63 -3.55
C ALA A 85 -32.29 -0.53 -4.47
N ASP A 86 -31.17 0.07 -4.08
CA ASP A 86 -30.51 1.16 -4.81
C ASP A 86 -29.61 0.69 -5.97
N GLY A 87 -29.28 -0.62 -6.03
CA GLY A 87 -28.47 -1.16 -7.12
C GLY A 87 -27.55 -2.31 -6.76
N VAL A 88 -26.50 -2.47 -7.57
CA VAL A 88 -25.48 -3.52 -7.43
C VAL A 88 -24.20 -2.87 -6.97
N PHE A 89 -23.54 -3.45 -5.98
CA PHE A 89 -22.28 -2.96 -5.45
C PHE A 89 -21.25 -4.08 -5.40
N ALA A 90 -19.97 -3.75 -5.48
CA ALA A 90 -18.89 -4.73 -5.46
C ALA A 90 -17.74 -4.29 -4.56
N ILE A 91 -17.22 -5.20 -3.76
CA ILE A 91 -16.08 -5.03 -2.87
C ILE A 91 -15.02 -6.07 -3.24
N SER A 92 -13.74 -5.70 -3.24
CA SER A 92 -12.65 -6.65 -3.40
C SER A 92 -12.56 -7.61 -2.21
N THR A 93 -12.41 -8.92 -2.47
CA THR A 93 -12.13 -9.91 -1.42
C THR A 93 -10.64 -10.09 -1.15
N VAL A 94 -9.78 -9.21 -1.69
CA VAL A 94 -8.33 -9.22 -1.45
C VAL A 94 -8.02 -8.43 -0.17
N CYS A 95 -7.50 -9.13 0.84
CA CYS A 95 -7.10 -8.55 2.10
C CYS A 95 -5.97 -7.52 1.90
N THR A 96 -6.15 -6.33 2.45
CA THR A 96 -5.21 -5.19 2.34
C THR A 96 -3.94 -5.36 3.18
N HIS A 97 -3.83 -6.43 3.98
CA HIS A 97 -2.61 -6.76 4.72
C HIS A 97 -1.52 -7.32 3.79
N LEU A 98 -1.78 -8.48 3.18
CA LEU A 98 -0.81 -9.24 2.37
C LEU A 98 -1.45 -9.90 1.12
N GLY A 99 -2.68 -9.54 0.76
CA GLY A 99 -3.32 -10.01 -0.46
C GLY A 99 -4.05 -11.35 -0.39
N CYS A 100 -4.20 -11.95 0.80
CA CYS A 100 -5.01 -13.16 0.98
C CYS A 100 -6.49 -12.94 0.63
N ILE A 101 -7.18 -13.98 0.16
CA ILE A 101 -8.62 -13.91 -0.09
C ILE A 101 -9.40 -14.06 1.21
N VAL A 102 -10.24 -13.08 1.52
CA VAL A 102 -11.11 -13.11 2.71
C VAL A 102 -12.31 -14.02 2.47
N LYS A 103 -12.80 -14.65 3.55
CA LYS A 103 -14.02 -15.45 3.54
C LYS A 103 -15.18 -14.65 4.11
N THR A 104 -16.39 -14.92 3.64
CA THR A 104 -17.61 -14.34 4.20
C THR A 104 -17.89 -14.94 5.58
N SER A 105 -18.38 -14.12 6.50
CA SER A 105 -18.75 -14.48 7.88
C SER A 105 -20.04 -13.74 8.27
N SER A 106 -20.65 -14.10 9.40
CA SER A 106 -21.83 -13.39 9.92
C SER A 106 -21.56 -11.90 10.20
N ALA A 107 -20.31 -11.56 10.54
CA ALA A 107 -19.87 -10.19 10.85
C ALA A 107 -19.35 -9.40 9.64
N GLY A 108 -19.34 -9.98 8.44
CA GLY A 108 -18.74 -9.38 7.24
C GLY A 108 -17.73 -10.32 6.59
N PHE A 109 -16.44 -9.95 6.63
CA PHE A 109 -15.38 -10.74 6.02
C PHE A 109 -14.23 -11.02 6.99
N ASP A 110 -13.74 -12.26 7.03
CA ASP A 110 -12.60 -12.63 7.86
C ASP A 110 -11.49 -13.26 7.01
N CYS A 111 -10.26 -12.80 7.21
CA CYS A 111 -9.04 -13.25 6.54
C CYS A 111 -8.46 -14.45 7.29
N PRO A 112 -8.33 -15.63 6.66
CA PRO A 112 -7.83 -16.84 7.32
C PRO A 112 -6.32 -16.82 7.57
N CYS A 113 -5.57 -15.90 6.96
CA CYS A 113 -4.10 -15.90 7.05
C CYS A 113 -3.57 -15.34 8.37
N HIS A 114 -4.05 -14.16 8.79
CA HIS A 114 -3.54 -13.43 9.97
C HIS A 114 -4.67 -12.84 10.82
N GLY A 115 -5.92 -13.24 10.56
CA GLY A 115 -7.07 -12.84 11.39
C GLY A 115 -7.60 -11.43 11.15
N SER A 116 -7.20 -10.73 10.09
CA SER A 116 -7.86 -9.47 9.71
C SER A 116 -9.36 -9.69 9.46
N GLY A 117 -10.19 -8.89 10.10
CA GLY A 117 -11.63 -8.90 9.92
C GLY A 117 -12.12 -7.56 9.42
N PHE A 118 -13.11 -7.62 8.54
CA PHE A 118 -13.75 -6.48 7.91
C PHE A 118 -15.25 -6.57 8.12
N GLN A 119 -15.92 -5.43 8.23
CA GLN A 119 -17.38 -5.38 8.26
C GLN A 119 -17.96 -5.65 6.86
N LYS A 120 -19.29 -5.72 6.76
CA LYS A 120 -19.98 -5.97 5.48
C LYS A 120 -19.70 -4.89 4.42
N ASP A 121 -19.46 -3.66 4.86
CA ASP A 121 -19.10 -2.51 4.01
C ASP A 121 -17.59 -2.47 3.65
N GLY A 122 -16.82 -3.48 4.06
CA GLY A 122 -15.38 -3.56 3.82
C GLY A 122 -14.52 -2.76 4.79
N THR A 123 -15.10 -2.05 5.77
CA THR A 123 -14.32 -1.32 6.78
C THR A 123 -13.54 -2.26 7.68
N VAL A 124 -12.37 -1.84 8.14
CA VAL A 124 -11.54 -2.66 9.04
C VAL A 124 -12.24 -2.80 10.38
N ARG A 125 -12.59 -4.03 10.75
CA ARG A 125 -13.18 -4.37 12.05
C ARG A 125 -12.10 -4.77 13.05
N LYS A 126 -11.13 -5.57 12.59
CA LYS A 126 -10.01 -6.06 13.38
C LYS A 126 -8.84 -6.39 12.47
N GLY A 127 -7.64 -6.43 13.02
CA GLY A 127 -6.50 -7.07 12.36
C GLY A 127 -5.26 -6.19 12.25
N PRO A 128 -4.20 -6.74 11.62
CA PRO A 128 -3.04 -5.98 11.16
C PRO A 128 -3.29 -5.23 9.83
N ALA A 129 -4.45 -5.39 9.20
CA ALA A 129 -4.78 -4.72 7.94
C ALA A 129 -4.87 -3.20 8.15
N PRO A 130 -4.08 -2.38 7.42
CA PRO A 130 -4.00 -0.93 7.66
C PRO A 130 -5.15 -0.14 7.03
N THR A 131 -5.85 -0.72 6.04
CA THR A 131 -6.86 -0.02 5.23
C THR A 131 -8.09 -0.90 4.96
N PRO A 132 -9.27 -0.30 4.71
CA PRO A 132 -10.48 -1.04 4.34
C PRO A 132 -10.33 -1.76 2.99
N LEU A 133 -11.20 -2.73 2.74
CA LEU A 133 -11.31 -3.38 1.43
C LEU A 133 -11.77 -2.36 0.39
N PRO A 134 -11.15 -2.31 -0.80
CA PRO A 134 -11.51 -1.35 -1.82
C PRO A 134 -12.86 -1.69 -2.47
N TRP A 135 -13.71 -0.67 -2.58
CA TRP A 135 -14.93 -0.71 -3.39
C TRP A 135 -14.59 -0.64 -4.88
N LEU A 136 -15.30 -1.44 -5.66
CA LEU A 136 -15.09 -1.55 -7.10
C LEU A 136 -16.20 -0.82 -7.85
N LYS A 137 -15.82 -0.09 -8.89
CA LYS A 137 -16.77 0.57 -9.77
C LYS A 137 -17.55 -0.48 -10.56
N VAL A 138 -18.86 -0.49 -10.38
CA VAL A 138 -19.78 -1.33 -11.16
C VAL A 138 -20.43 -0.52 -12.28
N SER A 139 -20.71 -1.18 -13.40
CA SER A 139 -21.53 -0.62 -14.47
C SER A 139 -22.46 -1.72 -14.98
N LYS A 140 -23.77 -1.46 -14.99
CA LYS A 140 -24.73 -2.38 -15.61
C LYS A 140 -24.44 -2.41 -17.11
N THR A 141 -24.09 -3.59 -17.62
CA THR A 141 -24.04 -3.85 -19.05
C THR A 141 -25.09 -4.91 -19.31
N GLU A 142 -26.16 -4.54 -20.01
CA GLU A 142 -27.13 -5.51 -20.49
C GLU A 142 -26.46 -6.32 -21.59
N LEU A 143 -25.90 -7.49 -21.23
CA LEU A 143 -25.40 -8.40 -22.24
C LEU A 143 -26.62 -9.08 -22.88
N PHE A 144 -27.08 -8.43 -23.94
CA PHE A 144 -27.97 -8.88 -24.99
C PHE A 144 -28.00 -10.41 -25.14
N LEU A 145 -29.22 -10.96 -25.14
CA LEU A 145 -29.56 -12.28 -25.65
C LEU A 145 -28.85 -12.56 -26.98
N ARG A 146 -27.67 -13.18 -26.95
CA ARG A 146 -27.21 -13.96 -28.11
C ARG A 146 -27.95 -15.28 -28.04
N SER A 147 -29.15 -15.24 -28.61
CA SER A 147 -29.86 -16.36 -29.22
C SER A 147 -28.88 -17.17 -30.08
N THR A 148 -28.14 -18.11 -29.48
CA THR A 148 -27.73 -19.30 -30.22
C THR A 148 -28.95 -20.18 -30.29
N ARG A 149 -29.62 -20.11 -31.45
CA ARG A 149 -30.60 -21.09 -31.92
C ARG A 149 -30.17 -22.48 -31.45
N LYS A 150 -31.12 -23.21 -30.83
CA LYS A 150 -31.22 -24.66 -30.91
C LYS A 150 -30.69 -25.10 -32.29
N GLN A 151 -29.53 -25.73 -32.33
CA GLN A 151 -29.25 -26.69 -33.39
C GLN A 151 -29.90 -27.99 -32.94
N LEU A 152 -30.95 -28.34 -33.67
CA LEU A 152 -31.51 -29.68 -33.76
C LEU A 152 -30.43 -30.67 -34.23
#